data_AF-A0A7V0Z6E7-F1
#
_entry.id   AF-A0A7V0Z6E7-F1
#
_cell.length_a   1.000
_cell.length_b   1.000
_cell.length_c   1.000
_cell.angle_alpha   90.00
_cell.angle_beta   90.00
_cell.angle_gamma   90.00
#
_symmetry.space_group_name_H-M   'P 1'
#
loop_
_entity.id
_entity.type
_entity.pdbx_description
1 polymer ?
#
loop_
_entity_poly.entity_id
_entity_poly.type
_entity_poly.pdbx_seq_one_letter_code
_entity_poly.pdbx_strand_id
1 'polypeptide(L)'
;MTKALIFVMPLSFIFFALGASDQSVQYKVKGVEIFLENGGRVDWCETNDMIAFDRKGEDGLYDIYIIRPDRTDEECITDIPGLPERKHIGQPAWHPSGRYIVCQVENEHSKRSINNQPSMEL
;
A
#
# COMPACT_ATOMS: atom_id res chain seq x y z
N MET A 1 -18.83 82.37 13.62
CA MET A 1 -19.32 81.01 13.91
C MET A 1 -19.32 80.23 12.60
N THR A 2 -18.26 79.47 12.33
CA THR A 2 -18.04 78.80 11.03
C THR A 2 -18.16 77.30 11.23
N LYS A 3 -19.14 76.67 10.58
CA LYS A 3 -19.47 75.25 10.71
C LYS A 3 -18.43 74.39 9.97
N ALA A 4 -17.92 73.34 10.63
CA ALA A 4 -17.17 72.27 9.98
C ALA A 4 -18.15 71.24 9.41
N LEU A 5 -17.97 70.88 8.14
CA LEU A 5 -18.73 69.85 7.44
C LEU A 5 -17.83 68.61 7.31
N ILE A 6 -18.16 67.52 8.00
CA ILE A 6 -17.43 66.25 7.91
C ILE A 6 -18.10 65.41 6.82
N PHE A 7 -17.40 65.15 5.73
CA PHE A 7 -17.78 64.16 4.72
C PHE A 7 -17.20 62.81 5.12
N VAL A 8 -18.05 61.83 5.43
CA VAL A 8 -17.65 60.44 5.64
C VAL A 8 -17.70 59.74 4.29
N MET A 9 -16.56 59.44 3.68
CA MET A 9 -16.51 58.55 2.52
C MET A 9 -16.44 57.10 3.00
N PRO A 10 -17.29 56.19 2.49
CA PRO A 10 -17.14 54.77 2.79
C PRO A 10 -15.89 54.24 2.06
N LEU A 11 -14.97 53.67 2.83
CA LEU A 11 -13.77 53.02 2.32
C LEU A 11 -14.20 51.70 1.67
N SER A 12 -14.39 51.68 0.35
CA SER A 12 -14.65 50.46 -0.40
C SER A 12 -13.38 49.60 -0.43
N PHE A 13 -13.30 48.62 0.47
CA PHE A 13 -12.28 47.57 0.41
C PHE A 13 -12.63 46.59 -0.72
N ILE A 14 -11.96 46.74 -1.86
CA ILE A 14 -11.95 45.70 -2.89
C ILE A 14 -11.06 44.56 -2.37
N PHE A 15 -11.68 43.49 -1.88
CA PHE A 15 -10.97 42.24 -1.61
C PHE A 15 -10.62 41.57 -2.95
N PHE A 16 -9.39 41.75 -3.42
CA PHE A 16 -8.83 40.85 -4.42
C PHE A 16 -8.51 39.53 -3.71
N ALA A 17 -9.40 38.54 -3.87
CA ALA A 17 -9.05 37.16 -3.56
C ALA A 17 -7.99 36.73 -4.58
N LEU A 18 -6.72 36.81 -4.19
CA LEU A 18 -5.63 36.18 -4.92
C LEU A 18 -5.87 34.67 -4.79
N GLY A 19 -6.56 34.09 -5.77
CA GLY A 19 -6.80 32.66 -5.81
C GLY A 19 -5.45 31.95 -5.70
N ALA A 20 -5.27 31.17 -4.63
CA ALA A 20 -4.17 30.22 -4.57
C ALA A 20 -4.35 29.30 -5.77
N SER A 21 -3.42 29.39 -6.72
CA SER A 21 -3.34 28.46 -7.84
C SER A 21 -3.10 27.07 -7.26
N ASP A 22 -4.12 26.20 -7.31
CA ASP A 22 -3.94 24.78 -7.04
C ASP A 22 -3.11 24.18 -8.18
N GLN A 23 -1.81 24.05 -7.96
CA GLN A 23 -0.88 23.38 -8.87
C GLN A 23 -1.00 21.87 -8.67
N SER A 24 -2.15 21.28 -8.98
CA SER A 24 -2.30 19.83 -8.96
C SER A 24 -1.41 19.24 -10.06
N VAL A 25 -0.42 18.42 -9.68
CA VAL A 25 0.34 17.63 -10.65
C VAL A 25 -0.60 16.57 -11.24
N GLN A 26 -0.86 16.66 -12.54
CA GLN A 26 -1.70 15.70 -13.25
C GLN A 26 -0.84 14.49 -13.65
N TYR A 27 -1.06 13.35 -12.99
CA TYR A 27 -0.42 12.09 -13.36
C TYR A 27 -1.23 11.39 -14.45
N LYS A 28 -0.58 11.04 -15.57
CA LYS A 28 -1.20 10.23 -16.63
C LYS A 28 -0.65 8.81 -16.58
N VAL A 29 -1.52 7.85 -16.30
CA VAL A 29 -1.20 6.41 -16.39
C VAL A 29 -0.82 6.07 -17.84
N LYS A 30 0.38 5.50 -18.04
CA LYS A 30 0.88 5.11 -19.37
C LYS A 30 0.38 3.75 -19.82
N GLY A 31 0.11 2.85 -18.87
CA GLY A 31 -0.36 1.49 -19.12
C GLY A 31 -0.62 0.78 -17.81
N VAL A 32 -1.40 -0.30 -17.90
CA VAL A 32 -1.67 -1.24 -16.81
C VAL A 32 -1.44 -2.62 -17.38
N GLU A 33 -0.69 -3.44 -16.66
CA GLU A 33 -0.42 -4.82 -17.04
C GLU A 33 -0.58 -5.74 -15.83
N ILE A 34 -0.86 -7.02 -16.11
CA ILE A 34 -0.84 -8.04 -15.07
C ILE A 34 0.62 -8.32 -14.71
N PHE A 35 0.98 -8.04 -13.46
CA PHE A 35 2.31 -8.29 -12.94
C PHE A 35 2.53 -9.80 -12.68
N LEU A 36 1.58 -10.45 -12.02
CA LEU A 36 1.59 -11.88 -11.70
C LEU A 36 0.16 -12.42 -11.66
N GLU A 37 -0.10 -13.56 -12.30
CA GLU A 37 -1.44 -14.17 -12.37
C GLU A 37 -1.88 -14.84 -11.04
N ASN A 38 -0.93 -15.37 -10.27
CA ASN A 38 -1.21 -16.18 -9.08
C ASN A 38 -0.79 -15.49 -7.76
N GLY A 39 -0.68 -14.16 -7.76
CA GLY A 39 -0.40 -13.38 -6.55
C GLY A 39 -1.68 -13.00 -5.82
N GLY A 40 -1.64 -13.05 -4.49
CA GLY A 40 -2.71 -12.59 -3.62
C GLY A 40 -2.47 -11.16 -3.14
N ARG A 41 -2.29 -10.95 -1.84
CA ARG A 41 -1.94 -9.62 -1.31
C ARG A 41 -0.53 -9.24 -1.69
N VAL A 42 -0.31 -7.93 -1.80
CA VAL A 42 0.94 -7.36 -2.24
C VAL A 42 1.30 -6.14 -1.39
N ASP A 43 2.60 -5.94 -1.16
CA ASP A 43 3.14 -4.70 -0.63
C ASP A 43 4.50 -4.39 -1.29
N TRP A 44 4.82 -3.11 -1.48
CA TRP A 44 6.04 -2.66 -2.15
C TRP A 44 6.97 -1.97 -1.16
N CYS A 45 8.19 -2.47 -1.06
CA CYS A 45 9.30 -1.81 -0.40
C CYS A 45 10.02 -0.85 -1.34
N GLU A 46 9.83 0.46 -1.16
CA GLU A 46 10.56 1.48 -1.93
C GLU A 46 12.08 1.46 -1.66
N THR A 47 12.49 1.12 -0.42
CA THR A 47 13.91 1.18 0.00
C THR A 47 14.79 0.18 -0.75
N ASN A 48 14.29 -1.01 -1.05
CA ASN A 48 15.05 -2.07 -1.71
C ASN A 48 14.56 -2.38 -3.13
N ASP A 49 13.52 -1.68 -3.59
CA ASP A 49 12.83 -1.95 -4.84
C ASP A 49 12.36 -3.41 -4.99
N MET A 50 11.63 -3.88 -3.98
CA MET A 50 11.11 -5.25 -3.91
C MET A 50 9.61 -5.26 -3.62
N ILE A 51 8.91 -6.20 -4.23
CA ILE A 51 7.49 -6.45 -4.04
C ILE A 51 7.38 -7.74 -3.21
N ALA A 52 6.68 -7.68 -2.07
CA ALA A 52 6.29 -8.89 -1.34
C ALA A 52 4.86 -9.26 -1.71
N PHE A 53 4.56 -10.54 -1.84
CA PHE A 53 3.21 -11.03 -2.09
C PHE A 53 2.98 -12.40 -1.48
N ASP A 54 1.73 -12.73 -1.17
CA ASP A 54 1.36 -14.11 -0.84
C ASP A 54 0.92 -14.89 -2.08
N ARG A 55 1.24 -16.19 -2.13
CA ARG A 55 0.86 -17.07 -3.23
C ARG A 55 0.55 -18.47 -2.71
N LYS A 56 -0.46 -19.10 -3.31
CA LYS A 56 -0.83 -20.48 -3.03
C LYS A 56 0.12 -21.44 -3.75
N GLY A 57 0.83 -22.27 -3.01
CA GLY A 57 1.68 -23.33 -3.55
C GLY A 57 0.89 -24.54 -4.04
N GLU A 58 1.59 -25.51 -4.65
CA GLU A 58 1.00 -26.77 -5.11
C GLU A 58 0.45 -27.64 -3.97
N ASP A 59 0.97 -27.44 -2.76
CA ASP A 59 0.51 -28.10 -1.53
C ASP A 59 -0.81 -27.50 -1.00
N GLY A 60 -1.30 -26.44 -1.64
CA GLY A 60 -2.51 -25.73 -1.27
C GLY A 60 -2.37 -24.80 -0.08
N LEU A 61 -1.14 -24.49 0.37
CA LEU A 61 -0.86 -23.53 1.43
C LEU A 61 -0.42 -22.20 0.84
N TYR A 62 -0.53 -21.13 1.64
CA TYR A 62 -0.07 -19.80 1.23
C TYR A 62 1.29 -19.56 1.88
N ASP A 63 2.19 -19.00 1.09
CA ASP A 63 3.52 -18.57 1.50
C ASP A 63 3.80 -17.16 0.99
N ILE A 64 4.79 -16.50 1.59
CA ILE A 64 5.22 -15.16 1.18
C ILE A 64 6.44 -15.26 0.28
N TYR A 65 6.33 -14.59 -0.84
CA TYR A 65 7.38 -14.44 -1.83
C TYR A 65 7.78 -12.97 -1.93
N ILE A 66 9.01 -12.74 -2.37
CA ILE A 66 9.50 -11.43 -2.80
C ILE A 66 9.96 -11.52 -4.26
N ILE A 67 9.85 -10.41 -5.00
CA ILE A 67 10.27 -10.32 -6.40
C ILE A 67 10.63 -8.87 -6.75
N ARG A 68 11.51 -8.64 -7.73
CA ARG A 68 11.75 -7.30 -8.28
C ARG A 68 10.63 -6.84 -9.21
N PRO A 69 10.43 -5.52 -9.40
CA PRO A 69 9.46 -4.98 -10.36
C PRO A 69 9.72 -5.38 -11.82
N ASP A 70 10.95 -5.73 -12.17
CA ASP A 70 11.32 -6.27 -13.49
C ASP A 70 11.00 -7.77 -13.64
N ARG A 71 10.34 -8.37 -12.64
CA ARG A 71 9.92 -9.77 -12.54
C ARG A 71 11.09 -10.76 -12.41
N THR A 72 12.27 -10.29 -12.01
CA THR A 72 13.42 -11.13 -11.68
C THR A 72 13.54 -11.38 -10.18
N ASP A 73 14.42 -12.33 -9.81
CA ASP A 73 14.78 -12.65 -8.43
C ASP A 73 13.57 -12.93 -7.52
N GLU A 74 12.62 -13.73 -8.04
CA GLU A 74 11.54 -14.26 -7.22
C GLU A 74 12.09 -15.29 -6.20
N GLU A 75 11.75 -15.12 -4.93
CA GLU A 75 12.18 -16.00 -3.83
C GLU A 75 11.04 -16.22 -2.83
N CYS A 76 10.87 -17.47 -2.36
CA CYS A 76 10.03 -17.78 -1.20
C CYS A 76 10.79 -17.50 0.09
N ILE A 77 10.28 -16.62 0.95
CA ILE A 77 10.98 -16.23 2.19
C ILE A 77 10.39 -16.89 3.44
N THR A 78 9.33 -17.68 3.31
CA THR A 78 8.69 -18.42 4.41
C THR A 78 8.98 -19.92 4.41
N ASP A 79 9.75 -20.42 3.44
CA ASP A 79 10.30 -21.78 3.46
C ASP A 79 11.59 -21.83 4.32
N ILE A 80 11.44 -21.53 5.61
CA ILE A 80 12.55 -21.45 6.57
C ILE A 80 12.24 -22.21 7.87
N PRO A 81 13.26 -22.77 8.55
CA PRO A 81 13.09 -23.37 9.86
C PRO A 81 12.54 -22.37 10.89
N GLY A 82 11.60 -22.81 11.73
CA GLY A 82 11.06 -22.01 12.83
C GLY A 82 9.69 -21.37 12.55
N LEU A 83 9.19 -21.46 11.31
CA LEU A 83 7.78 -21.18 11.02
C LEU A 83 6.94 -22.45 11.21
N PRO A 84 5.65 -22.33 11.58
CA PRO A 84 4.78 -23.49 11.74
C PRO A 84 4.66 -24.29 10.43
N GLU A 85 4.98 -25.58 10.49
CA GLU A 85 4.83 -26.45 9.33
C GLU A 85 3.35 -26.58 8.94
N ARG A 86 3.11 -26.62 7.63
CA ARG A 86 1.79 -26.92 7.05
C ARG A 86 0.67 -25.93 7.45
N LYS A 87 1.00 -24.65 7.55
CA LYS A 87 0.09 -23.56 7.92
C LYS A 87 0.13 -22.45 6.88
N HIS A 88 -0.96 -21.72 6.73
CA HIS A 88 -0.99 -20.57 5.85
C HIS A 88 -0.18 -19.39 6.42
N ILE A 89 0.69 -18.81 5.60
CA ILE A 89 1.46 -17.61 5.89
C ILE A 89 1.21 -16.59 4.78
N GLY A 90 0.78 -15.38 5.12
CA GLY A 90 0.43 -14.39 4.11
C GLY A 90 0.23 -13.00 4.68
N GLN A 91 -0.44 -12.14 3.90
CA GLN A 91 -0.69 -10.74 4.24
C GLN A 91 0.60 -9.96 4.57
N PRO A 92 1.59 -9.95 3.66
CA PRO A 92 2.85 -9.27 3.92
C PRO A 92 2.64 -7.76 4.05
N ALA A 93 3.35 -7.16 4.99
CA ALA A 93 3.54 -5.71 5.07
C ALA A 93 5.02 -5.42 5.35
N TRP A 94 5.67 -4.71 4.42
CA TRP A 94 7.04 -4.26 4.55
C TRP A 94 7.15 -3.18 5.63
N HIS A 95 8.17 -3.31 6.46
CA HIS A 95 8.65 -2.19 7.24
C HIS A 95 9.40 -1.21 6.31
N PRO A 96 9.20 0.12 6.43
CA PRO A 96 9.83 1.11 5.55
C PRO A 96 11.36 1.03 5.45
N SER A 97 12.03 0.45 6.46
CA SER A 97 13.48 0.22 6.41
C SER A 97 13.91 -0.88 5.43
N GLY A 98 12.99 -1.63 4.83
CA GLY A 98 13.27 -2.75 3.93
C GLY A 98 13.91 -3.98 4.60
N ARG A 99 13.96 -4.03 5.93
CA ARG A 99 14.62 -5.13 6.67
C ARG A 99 13.68 -6.15 7.28
N TYR A 100 12.40 -5.82 7.37
CA TYR A 100 11.41 -6.64 8.06
C TYR A 100 10.14 -6.67 7.24
N ILE A 101 9.46 -7.82 7.31
CA ILE A 101 8.09 -7.98 6.85
C ILE A 101 7.29 -8.47 8.07
N VAL A 102 6.16 -7.84 8.32
CA VAL A 102 5.13 -8.39 9.21
C VAL A 102 4.21 -9.25 8.37
N CYS A 103 3.83 -10.40 8.89
CA CYS A 103 2.93 -11.34 8.22
C CYS A 103 1.92 -11.92 9.20
N GLN A 104 0.85 -12.48 8.64
CA GLN A 104 -0.10 -13.29 9.37
C GLN A 104 0.30 -14.75 9.22
N VAL A 105 0.30 -15.46 10.36
CA VAL A 105 0.59 -16.89 10.43
C VAL A 105 -0.60 -17.59 11.05
N GLU A 106 -1.10 -18.62 10.37
CA GLU A 106 -2.17 -19.46 10.90
C GLU A 106 -1.68 -20.23 12.14
N ASN A 107 -2.44 -20.13 13.24
CA ASN A 107 -2.09 -20.81 14.48
C ASN A 107 -2.39 -22.31 14.45
N GLU A 108 -1.85 -23.05 15.41
CA GLU A 108 -2.03 -24.51 15.51
C GLU A 108 -3.49 -24.93 15.69
N HIS A 109 -4.29 -24.09 16.36
CA HIS A 109 -5.69 -24.37 16.72
C HIS A 109 -6.67 -24.18 15.55
N SER A 110 -6.23 -23.65 14.43
CA SER A 110 -7.07 -23.54 13.24
C SER A 110 -7.51 -24.93 12.78
N LYS A 111 -8.78 -25.04 12.36
CA LYS A 111 -9.22 -26.25 11.66
C LYS A 111 -8.48 -26.27 10.33
N ARG A 112 -7.67 -27.30 10.10
CA ARG A 112 -6.95 -27.50 8.85
C ARG A 112 -7.93 -27.47 7.69
N SER A 113 -7.89 -26.40 6.90
CA SER A 113 -8.74 -26.21 5.74
C SER A 113 -7.93 -25.44 4.72
N ILE A 114 -7.71 -26.04 3.55
CA ILE A 114 -7.07 -25.38 2.38
C ILE A 114 -7.86 -24.16 1.88
N ASN A 115 -9.04 -23.93 2.45
CA ASN A 115 -9.93 -22.81 2.18
C ASN A 115 -9.78 -21.69 3.23
N ASN A 116 -8.96 -21.86 4.28
CA ASN A 116 -8.61 -20.79 5.21
C ASN A 116 -7.59 -19.87 4.55
N GLN A 117 -7.98 -19.26 3.43
CA GLN A 117 -7.15 -18.26 2.79
C GLN A 117 -6.97 -17.08 3.77
N PRO A 118 -5.74 -16.58 3.98
CA PRO A 118 -5.50 -15.33 4.69
C PRO A 118 -6.21 -14.19 3.94
N SER A 119 -7.46 -13.94 4.29
CA SER A 119 -8.37 -12.96 3.70
C SER A 119 -8.65 -13.08 2.18
N MET A 120 -9.82 -13.60 1.85
CA MET A 120 -10.63 -13.23 0.68
C MET A 120 -12.09 -13.37 1.11
N GLU A 121 -12.50 -12.64 2.15
CA GLU A 121 -13.92 -12.32 2.32
C GLU A 121 -14.09 -10.86 1.90
N LEU A 122 -14.69 -10.68 0.72
CA LEU A 122 -15.42 -9.46 0.34
C LEU A 122 -16.90 -9.68 0.67
#